data_AF-A0A8J8VWP9-F1
#
_entry.id   AF-A0A8J8VWP9-F1
#
_cell.length_a   1.000
_cell.length_b   1.000
_cell.length_c   1.000
_cell.angle_alpha   90.00
_cell.angle_beta   90.00
_cell.angle_gamma   90.00
#
_symmetry.space_group_name_H-M   'P 1'
#
loop_
_entity.id
_entity.type
_entity.pdbx_description
1 polymer ?
#
loop_
_entity_poly.entity_id
_entity_poly.type
_entity_poly.pdbx_seq_one_letter_code
_entity_poly.pdbx_strand_id
1 'polypeptide(L)'
;MPRHRPSATREAHPAKAQQILGYHFHTPSTLCQALSADKALALHGDALIQQILVKEGLHRHASTRRINQVLKTASNAHLSRRGYSTGLAACIRVTPGQNGCPQPGPVADAMEAVLAAINEDSAENMGAVESVMKRLGIWWP
;
A
#
# COMPACT_ATOMS: atom_id res chain seq x y z
N MET A 1 -22.83 -33.81 -14.29
CA MET A 1 -21.62 -32.99 -14.51
C MET A 1 -21.89 -31.57 -14.05
N PRO A 2 -21.33 -31.12 -12.91
CA PRO A 2 -21.51 -29.74 -12.47
C PRO A 2 -20.66 -28.82 -13.35
N ARG A 3 -21.30 -27.79 -13.94
CA ARG A 3 -20.62 -26.77 -14.74
C ARG A 3 -19.74 -25.92 -13.81
N HIS A 4 -18.43 -25.96 -13.99
CA HIS A 4 -17.53 -24.98 -13.40
C HIS A 4 -17.94 -23.59 -13.90
N ARG A 5 -18.45 -22.74 -12.99
CA ARG A 5 -18.53 -21.29 -13.24
C ARG A 5 -17.08 -20.78 -13.35
N PRO A 6 -16.72 -19.99 -14.37
CA PRO A 6 -15.47 -19.26 -14.33
C PRO A 6 -15.50 -18.34 -13.11
N SER A 7 -14.52 -18.50 -12.21
CA SER A 7 -14.32 -17.61 -11.08
C SER A 7 -14.00 -16.21 -11.61
N ALA A 8 -14.92 -15.27 -11.41
CA ALA A 8 -14.81 -13.93 -11.96
C ALA A 8 -13.57 -13.21 -11.41
N THR A 9 -12.70 -12.74 -12.31
CA THR A 9 -11.66 -11.75 -12.00
C THR A 9 -12.31 -10.47 -11.53
N ARG A 10 -11.86 -9.89 -10.41
CA ARG A 10 -12.29 -8.54 -10.01
C ARG A 10 -11.24 -7.53 -10.45
N GLU A 11 -11.66 -6.56 -11.24
CA GLU A 11 -10.81 -5.44 -11.66
C GLU A 11 -10.43 -4.55 -10.46
N ALA A 12 -9.36 -3.76 -10.65
CA ALA A 12 -8.97 -2.75 -9.68
C ALA A 12 -10.01 -1.60 -9.65
N HIS A 13 -10.13 -0.93 -8.51
CA HIS A 13 -11.04 0.22 -8.35
C HIS A 13 -10.26 1.51 -8.05
N PRO A 14 -9.58 2.11 -9.05
CA PRO A 14 -8.65 3.23 -8.84
C PRO A 14 -9.35 4.47 -8.26
N ALA A 15 -10.57 4.80 -8.70
CA ALA A 15 -11.29 5.97 -8.18
C ALA A 15 -11.55 5.87 -6.66
N LYS A 16 -11.97 4.69 -6.19
CA LYS A 16 -12.18 4.42 -4.75
C LYS A 16 -10.87 4.44 -3.99
N ALA A 17 -9.80 3.87 -4.56
CA ALA A 17 -8.48 3.92 -3.96
C ALA A 17 -8.00 5.37 -3.75
N GLN A 18 -8.10 6.24 -4.76
CA GLN A 18 -7.75 7.66 -4.63
C GLN A 18 -8.50 8.37 -3.50
N GLN A 19 -9.79 8.09 -3.34
CA GLN A 19 -10.60 8.62 -2.24
C GLN A 19 -10.08 8.16 -0.87
N ILE A 20 -9.75 6.87 -0.73
CA ILE A 20 -9.19 6.31 0.52
C ILE A 20 -7.82 6.93 0.82
N LEU A 21 -6.98 7.08 -0.22
CA LEU A 21 -5.64 7.64 -0.10
C LEU A 21 -5.64 9.16 0.13
N GLY A 22 -6.73 9.85 -0.24
CA GLY A 22 -6.76 11.31 -0.26
C GLY A 22 -5.72 11.91 -1.22
N TYR A 23 -5.39 11.17 -2.28
CA TYR A 23 -4.40 11.52 -3.29
C TYR A 23 -4.98 11.28 -4.68
N HIS A 24 -4.85 12.25 -5.56
CA HIS A 24 -5.26 12.17 -6.96
C HIS A 24 -4.04 11.94 -7.83
N PHE A 25 -3.99 10.81 -8.53
CA PHE A 25 -2.92 10.49 -9.46
C PHE A 25 -3.10 11.27 -10.76
N HIS A 26 -2.01 11.85 -11.24
CA HIS A 26 -1.93 12.39 -12.60
C HIS A 26 -1.91 11.25 -13.63
N THR A 27 -1.34 10.11 -13.25
CA THR A 27 -1.18 8.92 -14.10
C THR A 27 -1.95 7.72 -13.51
N PRO A 28 -3.24 7.53 -13.86
CA PRO A 28 -4.07 6.45 -13.30
C PRO A 28 -3.54 5.04 -13.58
N SER A 29 -2.76 4.84 -14.65
CA SER A 29 -2.16 3.54 -14.97
C SER A 29 -1.17 3.07 -13.90
N THR A 30 -0.40 3.97 -13.30
CA THR A 30 0.56 3.65 -12.22
C THR A 30 -0.18 3.14 -10.99
N LEU A 31 -1.31 3.76 -10.64
CA LEU A 31 -2.18 3.27 -9.57
C LEU A 31 -2.77 1.88 -9.89
N CYS A 32 -3.21 1.64 -11.12
CA CYS A 32 -3.72 0.31 -11.52
C CYS A 32 -2.64 -0.79 -11.44
N GLN A 33 -1.40 -0.47 -11.81
CA GLN A 33 -0.26 -1.38 -11.66
C GLN A 33 0.00 -1.68 -10.17
N ALA A 34 0.03 -0.66 -9.32
CA ALA A 34 0.20 -0.83 -7.88
C ALA A 34 -0.93 -1.67 -7.25
N LEU A 35 -2.19 -1.41 -7.61
CA LEU A 35 -3.35 -2.19 -7.16
C LEU A 35 -3.38 -3.63 -7.68
N SER A 36 -2.46 -3.98 -8.59
CA SER A 36 -2.24 -5.35 -9.05
C SER A 36 -1.16 -6.09 -8.24
N ALA A 37 -0.65 -5.48 -7.15
CA ALA A 37 0.42 -6.00 -6.31
C ALA A 37 1.72 -6.24 -7.12
N ASP A 38 2.09 -5.27 -7.96
CA ASP A 38 3.35 -5.29 -8.71
C ASP A 38 4.55 -5.39 -7.75
N LYS A 39 5.39 -6.40 -7.96
CA LYS A 39 6.48 -6.73 -7.04
C LYS A 39 7.65 -5.75 -7.09
N ALA A 40 7.90 -5.12 -8.23
CA ALA A 40 8.97 -4.13 -8.35
C ALA A 40 8.58 -2.85 -7.61
N LEU A 41 7.34 -2.39 -7.82
CA LEU A 41 6.79 -1.26 -7.06
C LEU A 41 6.68 -1.56 -5.57
N ALA A 42 6.28 -2.77 -5.18
CA ALA A 42 6.21 -3.17 -3.77
C ALA A 42 7.59 -3.09 -3.10
N LEU A 43 8.64 -3.61 -3.73
CA LEU A 43 10.01 -3.52 -3.22
C LEU A 43 10.47 -2.06 -3.05
N HIS A 44 10.19 -1.20 -4.05
CA HIS A 44 10.49 0.23 -3.95
C HIS A 44 9.72 0.88 -2.78
N GLY A 45 8.44 0.54 -2.63
CA GLY A 45 7.58 1.04 -1.58
C GLY A 45 8.02 0.65 -0.17
N ASP A 46 8.43 -0.59 0.04
CA ASP A 46 8.98 -1.07 1.31
C ASP A 46 10.20 -0.24 1.73
N ALA A 47 11.14 -0.03 0.81
CA ALA A 47 12.32 0.79 1.06
C ALA A 47 11.95 2.26 1.40
N LEU A 48 10.99 2.84 0.68
CA LEU A 48 10.49 4.20 0.94
C LEU A 48 9.85 4.33 2.32
N ILE A 49 8.96 3.40 2.69
CA ILE A 49 8.27 3.40 4.00
C ILE A 49 9.32 3.39 5.12
N GLN A 50 10.29 2.47 5.04
CA GLN A 50 11.34 2.35 6.04
C GLN A 50 12.18 3.63 6.13
N GLN A 51 12.59 4.19 4.99
CA GLN A 51 13.37 5.42 4.94
C GLN A 51 12.63 6.59 5.59
N ILE A 52 11.34 6.78 5.28
CA ILE A 52 10.54 7.87 5.83
C ILE A 52 10.39 7.70 7.35
N LEU A 53 10.08 6.49 7.84
CA LEU A 53 9.93 6.24 9.28
C LEU A 53 11.26 6.45 10.03
N VAL A 54 12.40 6.05 9.47
CA VAL A 54 13.72 6.29 10.06
C VAL A 54 14.03 7.78 10.10
N LYS A 55 13.85 8.51 8.98
CA LYS A 55 14.09 9.95 8.91
C LYS A 55 13.27 10.71 9.95
N GLU A 56 11.98 10.40 10.08
CA GLU A 56 11.12 11.02 11.09
C GLU A 56 11.58 10.71 12.52
N GLY A 57 12.00 9.46 12.78
CA GLY A 57 12.54 9.09 14.08
C GLY A 57 13.80 9.85 14.47
N LEU A 58 14.72 10.00 13.53
CA LEU A 58 15.93 10.80 13.71
C LEU A 58 15.60 12.27 13.93
N HIS A 59 14.65 12.83 13.17
CA HIS A 59 14.15 14.20 13.35
C HIS A 59 13.57 14.43 14.76
N ARG A 60 12.87 13.43 15.32
CA ARG A 60 12.35 13.45 16.70
C ARG A 60 13.39 13.19 17.78
N HIS A 61 14.66 13.00 17.43
CA HIS A 61 15.71 12.54 18.35
C HIS A 61 15.35 11.24 19.10
N ALA A 62 14.57 10.35 18.46
CA ALA A 62 14.17 9.09 19.06
C ALA A 62 15.35 8.12 19.15
N SER A 63 15.38 7.29 20.19
CA SER A 63 16.40 6.24 20.31
C SER A 63 16.26 5.19 19.21
N THR A 64 17.37 4.53 18.85
CA THR A 64 17.36 3.42 17.88
C THR A 64 16.37 2.32 18.26
N ARG A 65 16.24 2.02 19.56
CA ARG A 65 15.23 1.06 20.07
C ARG A 65 13.81 1.49 19.72
N ARG A 66 13.50 2.78 19.86
CA ARG A 66 12.18 3.32 19.54
C ARG A 66 11.93 3.34 18.03
N ILE A 67 12.92 3.73 17.22
CA ILE A 67 12.84 3.67 15.75
C ILE A 67 12.55 2.23 15.30
N ASN A 68 13.30 1.25 15.80
CA ASN A 68 13.08 -0.17 15.49
C ASN A 68 11.70 -0.67 15.95
N GLN A 69 11.14 -0.13 17.02
CA GLN A 69 9.77 -0.45 17.42
C GLN A 69 8.75 0.09 16.42
N VAL A 70 8.93 1.31 15.92
CA VAL A 70 8.03 1.93 14.94
C VAL A 70 8.14 1.27 13.57
N LEU A 71 9.34 0.82 13.15
CA LEU A 71 9.53 0.06 11.91
C LEU A 71 8.66 -1.21 11.83
N LYS A 72 8.18 -1.75 12.95
CA LYS A 72 7.21 -2.86 12.94
C LYS A 72 5.87 -2.50 12.28
N THR A 73 5.55 -1.20 12.18
CA THR A 73 4.38 -0.70 11.43
C THR A 73 4.53 -0.88 9.92
N ALA A 74 5.76 -1.02 9.41
CA ALA A 74 6.05 -1.32 8.01
C ALA A 74 5.99 -2.83 7.69
N SER A 75 5.78 -3.71 8.68
CA SER A 75 5.71 -5.15 8.42
C SER A 75 4.51 -5.54 7.55
N ASN A 76 4.65 -6.53 6.68
CA ASN A 76 3.57 -6.99 5.80
C ASN A 76 2.30 -7.36 6.59
N ALA A 77 2.44 -7.95 7.78
CA ALA A 77 1.30 -8.25 8.65
C ALA A 77 0.57 -6.99 9.12
N HIS A 78 1.30 -5.90 9.42
CA HIS A 78 0.69 -4.62 9.76
C HIS A 78 0.07 -3.97 8.53
N LEU A 79 0.81 -3.85 7.43
CA LEU A 79 0.35 -3.26 6.17
C LEU A 79 -0.92 -3.94 5.65
N SER A 80 -0.95 -5.28 5.67
CA SER A 80 -2.13 -6.05 5.29
C SER A 80 -3.35 -5.70 6.14
N ARG A 81 -3.20 -5.68 7.47
CA ARG A 81 -4.29 -5.27 8.39
C ARG A 81 -4.77 -3.86 8.09
N ARG A 82 -3.85 -2.91 7.82
CA ARG A 82 -4.20 -1.54 7.46
C ARG A 82 -4.94 -1.48 6.11
N GLY A 83 -4.51 -2.25 5.13
CA GLY A 83 -5.17 -2.37 3.82
C GLY A 83 -6.60 -2.87 3.93
N TYR A 84 -6.87 -3.86 4.79
CA TYR A 84 -8.26 -4.27 5.08
C TYR A 84 -9.04 -3.20 5.85
N SER A 85 -8.46 -2.64 6.93
CA SER A 85 -9.19 -1.70 7.79
C SER A 85 -9.54 -0.38 7.11
N THR A 86 -8.72 0.06 6.15
CA THR A 86 -8.97 1.28 5.36
C THR A 86 -9.89 1.03 4.17
N GLY A 87 -10.20 -0.23 3.85
CA GLY A 87 -10.95 -0.63 2.67
C GLY A 87 -10.14 -0.65 1.37
N LEU A 88 -8.82 -0.36 1.42
CA LEU A 88 -7.95 -0.39 0.24
C LEU A 88 -7.85 -1.80 -0.37
N ALA A 89 -7.92 -2.84 0.45
CA ALA A 89 -7.97 -4.24 0.00
C ALA A 89 -9.14 -4.52 -0.96
N ALA A 90 -10.25 -3.78 -0.83
CA ALA A 90 -11.38 -3.89 -1.75
C ALA A 90 -11.12 -3.26 -3.13
N CYS A 91 -10.02 -2.54 -3.30
CA CYS A 91 -9.63 -1.90 -4.56
C CYS A 91 -8.56 -2.70 -5.34
N ILE A 92 -7.97 -3.71 -4.69
CA ILE A 92 -6.93 -4.56 -5.26
C ILE A 92 -7.55 -5.53 -6.28
N ARG A 93 -6.82 -5.76 -7.38
CA ARG A 93 -7.18 -6.74 -8.41
C ARG A 93 -7.04 -8.14 -7.84
N VAL A 94 -8.11 -8.93 -7.95
CA VAL A 94 -8.17 -10.30 -7.41
C VAL A 94 -8.08 -11.29 -8.57
N THR A 95 -7.09 -12.18 -8.53
CA THR A 95 -6.94 -13.24 -9.52
C THR A 95 -7.96 -14.36 -9.31
N PRO A 96 -8.33 -15.09 -10.39
CA PRO A 96 -9.22 -16.25 -10.29
C PRO A 96 -8.69 -17.26 -9.26
N GLY A 97 -9.54 -17.66 -8.32
CA GLY A 97 -9.21 -18.63 -7.24
C GLY A 97 -9.16 -18.04 -5.83
N GLN A 98 -9.20 -16.72 -5.68
CA GLN A 98 -9.14 -16.05 -4.37
C GLN A 98 -10.51 -15.72 -3.75
N ASN A 99 -11.61 -16.35 -4.22
CA ASN A 99 -12.98 -16.17 -3.69
C ASN A 99 -13.41 -14.71 -3.44
N GLY A 100 -12.90 -13.76 -4.24
CA GLY A 100 -13.25 -12.35 -4.15
C GLY A 100 -12.57 -11.55 -3.01
N CYS A 101 -11.74 -12.18 -2.19
CA CYS A 101 -10.97 -11.50 -1.13
C CYS A 101 -9.46 -11.65 -1.38
N PRO A 102 -8.73 -10.54 -1.63
CA PRO A 102 -7.28 -10.63 -1.82
C PRO A 102 -6.63 -11.20 -0.57
N GLN A 103 -5.60 -12.02 -0.74
CA GLN A 103 -4.87 -12.65 0.36
C GLN A 103 -3.98 -11.63 1.10
N PRO A 104 -3.62 -11.86 2.38
CA PRO A 104 -2.87 -10.88 3.17
C PRO A 104 -1.55 -10.41 2.55
N GLY A 105 -0.80 -11.32 1.91
CA GLY A 105 0.46 -11.00 1.22
C GLY A 105 0.27 -9.97 0.09
N PRO A 106 -0.55 -10.28 -0.94
CA PRO A 106 -0.91 -9.32 -2.00
C PRO A 106 -1.47 -7.99 -1.49
N VAL A 107 -2.19 -7.98 -0.36
CA VAL A 107 -2.64 -6.71 0.25
C VAL A 107 -1.46 -5.88 0.73
N ALA A 108 -0.48 -6.49 1.41
CA ALA A 108 0.74 -5.80 1.82
C ALA A 108 1.56 -5.31 0.63
N ASP A 109 1.77 -6.16 -0.39
CA ASP A 109 2.51 -5.77 -1.59
C ASP A 109 1.84 -4.57 -2.30
N ALA A 110 0.51 -4.57 -2.42
CA ALA A 110 -0.21 -3.46 -3.03
C ALA A 110 -0.14 -2.18 -2.18
N MET A 111 -0.11 -2.31 -0.84
CA MET A 111 0.07 -1.18 0.06
C MET A 111 1.43 -0.51 -0.15
N GLU A 112 2.50 -1.30 -0.26
CA GLU A 112 3.85 -0.82 -0.58
C GLU A 112 3.88 -0.21 -1.99
N ALA A 113 3.37 -0.94 -2.98
CA ALA A 113 3.38 -0.50 -4.38
C ALA A 113 2.61 0.80 -4.60
N VAL A 114 1.51 1.04 -3.87
CA VAL A 114 0.75 2.29 -3.95
C VAL A 114 1.58 3.47 -3.44
N LEU A 115 2.36 3.29 -2.38
CA LEU A 115 3.21 4.35 -1.84
C LEU A 115 4.39 4.66 -2.78
N ALA A 116 4.96 3.64 -3.44
CA ALA A 116 5.93 3.84 -4.52
C ALA A 116 5.31 4.61 -5.70
N ALA A 117 4.11 4.21 -6.13
CA ALA A 117 3.39 4.88 -7.21
C ALA A 117 3.09 6.35 -6.90
N ILE A 118 2.76 6.69 -5.66
CA ILE A 118 2.59 8.10 -5.23
C ILE A 118 3.91 8.86 -5.33
N ASN A 119 5.02 8.24 -4.91
CA ASN A 119 6.33 8.87 -5.01
C ASN A 119 6.67 9.20 -6.47
N GLU A 120 6.44 8.26 -7.38
CA GLU A 120 6.68 8.46 -8.82
C GLU A 120 5.73 9.52 -9.42
N ASP A 121 4.43 9.44 -9.14
CA ASP A 121 3.43 10.38 -9.67
C ASP A 121 3.61 11.81 -9.14
N SER A 122 4.26 11.96 -7.98
CA SER A 122 4.54 13.26 -7.35
C SER A 122 5.96 13.79 -7.59
N ALA A 123 6.68 13.23 -8.57
CA ALA A 123 8.07 13.58 -8.88
C ALA A 123 9.01 13.46 -7.66
N GLU A 124 8.91 12.32 -6.97
CA GLU A 124 9.69 11.94 -5.79
C GLU A 124 9.47 12.82 -4.55
N ASN A 125 8.27 13.37 -4.41
CA ASN A 125 7.90 14.16 -3.24
C ASN A 125 7.58 13.26 -2.04
N MET A 126 8.58 13.05 -1.18
CA MET A 126 8.43 12.28 0.07
C MET A 126 7.31 12.80 0.99
N GLY A 127 6.98 14.11 0.93
CA GLY A 127 5.89 14.69 1.72
C GLY A 127 4.51 14.20 1.27
N ALA A 128 4.32 13.91 -0.03
CA ALA A 128 3.09 13.30 -0.53
C ALA A 128 2.93 11.87 0.00
N VAL A 129 4.01 11.09 -0.04
CA VAL A 129 4.05 9.72 0.51
C VAL A 129 3.76 9.73 2.02
N GLU A 130 4.40 10.63 2.77
CA GLU A 130 4.19 10.79 4.22
C GLU A 130 2.72 11.13 4.57
N SER A 131 2.11 12.06 3.83
CA SER A 131 0.70 12.43 4.03
C SER A 131 -0.23 11.23 3.89
N VAL A 132 0.02 10.39 2.89
CA VAL A 132 -0.75 9.17 2.65
C VAL A 132 -0.45 8.09 3.69
N MET A 133 0.82 7.91 4.09
CA MET A 133 1.21 7.00 5.17
C MET A 133 0.48 7.32 6.49
N LYS A 134 0.41 8.60 6.87
CA LYS A 134 -0.36 9.07 8.03
C LYS A 134 -1.84 8.70 7.93
N ARG A 135 -2.47 8.95 6.77
CA ARG A 135 -3.87 8.60 6.54
C ARG A 135 -4.12 7.09 6.63
N LEU A 136 -3.18 6.29 6.15
CA LEU A 136 -3.27 4.82 6.23
C LEU A 136 -2.91 4.28 7.61
N GLY A 137 -2.45 5.12 8.54
CA GLY A 137 -2.05 4.73 9.90
C GLY A 137 -0.72 4.00 9.95
N ILE A 138 0.15 4.23 8.97
CA ILE A 138 1.52 3.72 8.89
C ILE A 138 2.43 4.86 9.33
N TRP A 139 2.36 5.25 10.60
CA TRP A 139 3.11 6.40 11.09
C TRP A 139 3.56 6.23 12.53
N TRP A 140 4.43 7.14 12.94
CA TRP A 140 4.78 7.31 14.33
C TRP A 140 3.54 7.69 15.17
N PRO A 141 3.33 7.05 16.34
CA PRO A 141 2.28 7.44 17.28
C PRO A 141 2.58 8.78 17.95
#